data_AF-A0A0U1E1W0-F1
#
_entry.id   AF-A0A0U1E1W0-F1
#
_cell.length_a   1.000
_cell.length_b   1.000
_cell.length_c   1.000
_cell.angle_alpha   90.00
_cell.angle_beta   90.00
_cell.angle_gamma   90.00
#
_symmetry.space_group_name_H-M   'P 1'
#
loop_
_entity.id
_entity.type
_entity.pdbx_description
1 polymer ?
#
loop_
_entity_poly.entity_id
_entity_poly.type
_entity_poly.pdbx_seq_one_letter_code
_entity_poly.pdbx_strand_id
1 'polypeptide(L)' 'MLQDCVQLHGGIGVTWEHDLHLYLRRVALHRAFYGSPEDHHRAVYALSRKTRAAEEIEA' A
#
# COMPACT_ATOMS: atom_id res chain seq x y z
N MET A 1 0.18 -7.43 8.55
CA MET A 1 -0.84 -6.50 9.07
C MET A 1 -2.26 -6.92 8.71
N LEU A 2 -2.74 -6.79 7.46
CA LEU A 2 -4.15 -7.09 7.17
C LEU A 2 -4.49 -8.59 7.27
N GLN A 3 -3.56 -9.44 6.85
CA GLN A 3 -3.71 -10.89 6.98
C GLN A 3 -3.73 -11.32 8.45
N ASP A 4 -2.95 -10.67 9.31
CA ASP A 4 -2.94 -10.93 10.75
C ASP A 4 -4.28 -10.54 11.37
N CYS A 5 -4.90 -9.43 10.94
CA CYS A 5 -6.26 -9.09 11.34
C CYS A 5 -7.24 -10.20 11.00
N VAL A 6 -7.13 -10.83 9.82
CA VAL A 6 -8.01 -11.93 9.42
C VAL A 6 -7.79 -13.14 10.34
N GLN A 7 -6.53 -13.46 10.66
CA GLN A 7 -6.22 -14.55 11.58
C GLN A 7 -6.75 -14.30 12.99
N LEU A 8 -6.66 -13.05 13.49
CA LEU A 8 -7.15 -12.68 14.82
C LEU A 8 -8.67 -12.77 14.94
N HIS A 9 -9.42 -12.42 13.88
CA HIS A 9 -10.88 -12.49 13.88
C HIS A 9 -11.39 -13.89 13.54
N GLY A 10 -10.56 -14.75 12.94
CA GLY A 10 -10.97 -16.06 12.45
C GLY A 10 -12.01 -15.95 11.34
N GLY A 11 -12.93 -16.92 11.28
CA GLY A 11 -13.90 -17.04 10.18
C GLY A 11 -14.77 -15.80 9.97
N ILE A 12 -15.13 -15.07 11.04
CA ILE A 12 -15.99 -13.87 10.92
C ILE A 12 -15.32 -12.76 10.09
N GLY A 13 -13.99 -12.73 10.02
CA GLY A 13 -13.24 -11.76 9.22
C GLY A 13 -13.44 -11.90 7.71
N VAL A 14 -14.01 -13.02 7.25
CA VAL A 14 -14.30 -13.31 5.83
C VAL A 14 -15.79 -13.45 5.52
N THR A 15 -16.68 -13.12 6.46
CA THR A 15 -18.13 -13.14 6.29
C THR A 15 -18.71 -11.71 6.22
N TRP A 16 -20.04 -11.57 6.10
CA TRP A 16 -20.71 -10.27 5.93
C TRP A 16 -20.99 -9.54 7.24
N GLU A 17 -20.80 -10.21 8.37
CA GLU A 17 -20.98 -9.69 9.72
C GLU A 17 -19.80 -8.79 10.15
N HIS A 18 -18.70 -8.79 9.39
CA HIS A 18 -17.54 -7.94 9.65
C HIS A 18 -16.88 -7.44 8.35
N ASP A 19 -16.52 -6.16 8.30
CA ASP A 19 -16.07 -5.48 7.07
C ASP A 19 -14.63 -5.79 6.62
N LEU A 20 -13.87 -6.59 7.38
CA LEU A 20 -12.45 -6.84 7.12
C LEU A 20 -12.19 -7.40 5.71
N HIS A 21 -13.10 -8.22 5.20
CA HIS A 21 -13.02 -8.77 3.84
C HIS A 21 -13.10 -7.69 2.74
N LEU A 22 -13.75 -6.54 2.99
CA LEU A 22 -13.78 -5.41 2.06
C LEU A 22 -12.40 -4.77 1.93
N TYR A 23 -11.66 -4.64 3.03
CA TYR A 23 -10.30 -4.13 3.02
C TYR A 23 -9.34 -5.10 2.33
N LEU A 24 -9.53 -6.41 2.53
CA LEU A 24 -8.73 -7.44 1.86
C LEU A 24 -8.89 -7.34 0.34
N ARG A 25 -10.13 -7.22 -0.14
CA ARG A 25 -10.44 -7.01 -1.57
C ARG A 25 -9.85 -5.71 -2.11
N ARG A 26 -9.94 -4.61 -1.35
CA ARG A 26 -9.40 -3.30 -1.77
C ARG A 26 -7.88 -3.34 -1.93
N VAL A 27 -7.17 -3.93 -0.99
CA VAL A 27 -5.70 -4.05 -1.05
C VAL A 27 -5.27 -4.90 -2.24
N ALA A 28 -5.96 -6.02 -2.49
CA ALA A 28 -5.71 -6.86 -3.66
C ALA A 28 -5.95 -6.09 -4.97
N LEU A 29 -7.05 -5.34 -5.06
CA LEU A 29 -7.37 -4.51 -6.22
C LEU A 29 -6.32 -3.42 -6.44
N HIS A 30 -5.95 -2.68 -5.39
CA HIS A 30 -4.93 -1.62 -5.49
C HIS A 30 -3.60 -2.17 -5.97
N ARG A 31 -3.19 -3.35 -5.48
CA ARG A 31 -1.95 -3.99 -5.93
C ARG A 31 -1.99 -4.35 -7.42
N ALA A 32 -3.15 -4.79 -7.91
CA ALA A 32 -3.33 -5.13 -9.33
C ALA A 32 -3.32 -3.90 -10.25
N PHE A 33 -3.90 -2.78 -9.81
CA PHE A 33 -4.02 -1.58 -10.64
C PHE A 33 -2.85 -0.60 -10.53
N TYR A 34 -2.24 -0.47 -9.35
CA TYR A 34 -1.24 0.56 -9.05
C TYR A 34 0.15 0.00 -8.79
N GLY A 35 0.30 -1.31 -8.66
CA GLY A 35 1.57 -1.97 -8.36
C GLY A 35 1.81 -2.16 -6.86
N SER A 36 3.03 -2.57 -6.52
CA SER A 36 3.39 -2.87 -5.14
C SER A 36 3.79 -1.61 -4.35
N PRO A 37 3.67 -1.62 -3.02
CA PRO A 37 4.23 -0.56 -2.18
C PRO A 37 5.72 -0.30 -2.46
N GLU A 38 6.48 -1.35 -2.79
CA GLU A 38 7.89 -1.25 -3.13
C GLU A 38 8.13 -0.44 -4.43
N ASP A 39 7.25 -0.58 -5.42
CA ASP A 39 7.31 0.20 -6.67
C ASP A 39 7.08 1.69 -6.39
N HIS A 40 6.08 1.99 -5.55
CA HIS A 40 5.81 3.36 -5.13
C HIS A 40 6.95 3.97 -4.31
N HIS A 41 7.55 3.23 -3.38
CA HIS A 41 8.71 3.69 -2.62
C HIS A 41 9.88 4.04 -3.54
N ARG A 42 10.15 3.22 -4.55
CA ARG A 42 11.20 3.49 -5.54
C ARG A 42 10.92 4.76 -6.34
N ALA A 43 9.67 4.94 -6.78
CA ALA A 43 9.25 6.13 -7.52
C ALA A 43 9.40 7.41 -6.68
N VAL A 44 8.93 7.40 -5.43
CA VAL A 44 9.07 8.54 -4.50
C VAL A 44 10.53 8.86 -4.22
N TYR A 45 11.36 7.83 -3.98
CA TYR A 45 12.79 8.03 -3.76
C TYR A 45 13.46 8.70 -4.99
N ALA A 46 13.19 8.20 -6.19
CA ALA A 46 13.73 8.76 -7.42
C ALA A 46 13.31 10.23 -7.62
N LEU A 47 12.05 10.56 -7.33
CA LEU A 47 11.55 11.93 -7.39
C LEU A 47 12.24 12.83 -6.35
N SER A 48 12.36 12.37 -5.10
CA SER A 48 13.01 13.15 -4.03
C SER A 48 14.48 13.45 -4.35
N ARG A 49 15.20 12.53 -5.01
CA ARG A 49 16.58 12.73 -5.46
C ARG A 49 16.68 13.78 -6.55
N LYS A 50 15.74 13.79 -7.50
CA LYS A 50 15.69 14.81 -8.56
C LYS A 50 15.42 16.20 -7.99
N THR A 51 14.47 16.32 -7.06
CA THR A 51 14.15 17.59 -6.40
C THR A 51 15.38 18.16 -5.68
N ARG A 52 16.05 17.35 -4.86
CA ARG A 52 17.27 17.78 -4.14
C ARG A 52 18.39 18.22 -5.06
N ALA A 53 18.63 17.50 -6.16
CA ALA A 53 19.67 17.87 -7.11
C ALA A 53 19.37 19.20 -7.83
N ALA A 54 18.08 19.53 -8.05
CA ALA A 54 17.70 20.82 -8.61
C ALA A 54 17.95 21.96 -7.62
N GLU A 55 17.61 21.77 -6.35
CA GLU A 55 17.88 22.73 -5.27
C GLU A 55 19.39 23.01 -5.12
N GLU A 56 20.24 21.97 -5.24
CA GLU A 56 21.71 22.10 -5.20
C GLU A 56 22.30 22.85 -6.41
N ILE A 57 21.63 22.85 -7.56
CA ILE A 57 22.06 23.58 -8.77
C ILE A 57 21.66 25.06 -8.70
N GLU A 58 20.53 25.36 -8.05
CA GLU A 58 20.03 26.74 -7.89
C GLU A 58 20.71 27.51 -6.74
N ALA A 59 21.37 26.80 -5.82
CA ALA A 59 22.13 27.37 -4.69
C ALA A 59 23.59 27.71 -5.05
#